data_AF-A0A2M7FCV1-F1
#
_entry.id   AF-A0A2M7FCV1-F1
#
_cell.length_a   1.000
_cell.length_b   1.000
_cell.length_c   1.000
_cell.angle_alpha   90.00
_cell.angle_beta   90.00
_cell.angle_gamma   90.00
#
_symmetry.space_group_name_H-M   'P 1'
#
loop_
_entity.id
_entity.type
_entity.pdbx_description
1 polymer ?
#
loop_
_entity_poly.entity_id
_entity_poly.type
_entity_poly.pdbx_seq_one_letter_code
_entity_poly.pdbx_strand_id
1 'polypeptide(L)'
;LPEGFSAKFSPKSSTGRTDVFVRVLADRISRFDHVPEGYRGNLYLEITPLSFPVLIRPDLSLVQMRIRSGDARISGRNVAIMHSHRGIFLDKKGNVIPMHDLKQVEYGVYLHVDLDRDIVGFVSRSNVTDALALSKSEANNPLEYWEPIPRPLSWITLDPNRFYLLTTKERVRIPNDVCGDI
;
A
#
# COMPACT_ATOMS: atom_id res chain seq x y z
N LEU A 1 1.01 7.60 23.93
CA LEU A 1 1.96 6.48 23.84
C LEU A 1 2.83 6.49 25.10
N PRO A 2 3.26 5.32 25.60
CA PRO A 2 4.30 5.25 26.62
C PRO A 2 5.62 5.81 26.09
N GLU A 3 6.52 6.16 27.00
CA GLU A 3 7.89 6.57 26.66
C GLU A 3 8.62 5.43 25.92
N GLY A 4 9.49 5.77 24.96
CA GLY A 4 10.17 4.80 24.09
C GLY A 4 9.35 4.26 22.92
N PHE A 5 8.05 4.59 22.83
CA PHE A 5 7.18 4.14 21.74
C PHE A 5 6.69 5.27 20.84
N SER A 6 7.03 5.18 19.56
CA SER A 6 6.51 6.04 18.49
C SER A 6 5.51 5.27 17.63
N ALA A 7 4.78 5.96 16.75
CA ALA A 7 3.92 5.30 15.78
C ALA A 7 3.95 5.95 14.39
N LYS A 8 3.75 5.11 13.37
CA LYS A 8 3.49 5.51 11.99
C LYS A 8 2.10 5.08 11.59
N PHE A 9 1.42 5.88 10.78
CA PHE A 9 0.13 5.56 10.21
C PHE A 9 0.28 5.26 8.71
N SER A 10 -0.59 4.42 8.19
CA SER A 10 -0.72 4.21 6.75
C SER A 10 -2.17 3.97 6.36
N PRO A 11 -2.56 4.27 5.12
CA PRO A 11 -3.85 3.84 4.60
C PRO A 11 -3.96 2.32 4.66
N LYS A 12 -5.16 1.80 4.96
CA LYS A 12 -5.45 0.39 4.73
C LYS A 12 -5.41 0.12 3.23
N SER A 13 -5.09 -1.11 2.83
CA SER A 13 -5.11 -1.49 1.42
C SER A 13 -6.48 -1.31 0.77
N SER A 14 -7.57 -1.45 1.52
CA SER A 14 -8.93 -1.15 1.05
C SER A 14 -9.10 0.33 0.68
N THR A 15 -8.57 1.25 1.49
CA THR A 15 -8.57 2.69 1.23
C THR A 15 -7.64 3.06 0.09
N GLY A 16 -6.45 2.46 0.04
CA GLY A 16 -5.50 2.68 -1.04
C GLY A 16 -6.06 2.25 -2.41
N ARG A 17 -6.95 1.25 -2.45
CA ARG A 17 -7.58 0.80 -3.70
C ARG A 17 -8.64 1.75 -4.25
N THR A 18 -9.10 2.72 -3.47
CA THR A 18 -10.19 3.63 -3.88
C THR A 18 -9.71 5.00 -4.32
N ASP A 19 -8.39 5.20 -4.42
CA ASP A 19 -7.78 6.49 -4.71
C ASP A 19 -8.28 7.62 -3.80
N VAL A 20 -8.42 7.29 -2.52
CA VAL A 20 -8.74 8.26 -1.45
C VAL A 20 -7.45 8.55 -0.71
N PHE A 21 -6.99 9.79 -0.83
CA PHE A 21 -5.85 10.27 -0.08
C PHE A 21 -6.25 10.48 1.37
N VAL A 22 -5.54 9.83 2.28
CA VAL A 22 -5.78 9.98 3.72
C VAL A 22 -4.47 10.30 4.43
N ARG A 23 -4.51 11.26 5.35
CA ARG A 23 -3.37 11.64 6.20
C ARG A 23 -3.80 11.77 7.65
N VAL A 24 -3.01 11.18 8.55
CA VAL A 24 -3.19 11.39 9.98
C VAL A 24 -2.45 12.65 10.39
N LEU A 25 -3.17 13.56 11.04
CA LEU A 25 -2.61 14.72 11.73
C LEU A 25 -2.60 14.47 13.22
N ALA A 26 -1.59 15.01 13.89
CA ALA A 26 -1.46 14.94 15.33
C ALA A 26 -1.23 16.34 15.88
N ASP A 27 -1.90 16.69 16.97
CA ASP A 27 -1.76 17.98 17.64
C ASP A 27 -0.28 18.31 17.87
N ARG A 28 0.14 19.51 17.43
CA ARG A 28 1.51 20.05 17.56
C ARG A 28 2.60 19.22 16.87
N ILE A 29 2.24 18.35 15.93
CA ILE A 29 3.19 17.60 15.12
C ILE A 29 3.17 18.15 13.69
N SER A 30 4.34 18.59 13.19
CA SER A 30 4.50 19.15 11.85
C SER A 30 4.62 18.10 10.73
N ARG A 31 4.51 16.82 11.08
CA ARG A 31 4.68 15.67 10.18
C ARG A 31 3.42 14.83 10.14
N PHE A 32 2.89 14.61 8.93
CA PHE A 32 1.80 13.67 8.72
C PHE A 32 2.20 12.22 9.02
N ASP A 33 1.21 11.41 9.36
CA ASP A 33 1.31 9.95 9.46
C ASP A 33 2.35 9.45 10.46
N HIS A 34 2.74 10.29 11.41
CA HIS A 34 3.75 9.96 12.42
C HIS A 34 3.45 10.67 13.74
N VAL A 35 3.66 9.98 14.84
CA VAL A 35 3.71 10.57 16.19
C VAL A 35 5.00 10.19 16.89
N PRO A 36 5.66 11.13 17.59
CA PRO A 36 6.91 10.88 18.28
C PRO A 36 6.73 9.98 19.50
N GLU A 37 7.86 9.59 20.09
CA GLU A 37 7.85 8.82 21.33
C GLU A 37 7.09 9.53 22.44
N GLY A 38 6.33 8.77 23.24
CA GLY A 38 5.57 9.34 24.36
C GLY A 38 4.39 10.23 23.97
N TYR A 39 4.02 10.35 22.68
CA TYR A 39 3.00 11.29 22.22
C TYR A 39 1.66 11.17 22.98
N ARG A 40 1.14 12.31 23.45
CA ARG A 40 -0.18 12.44 24.10
C ARG A 40 -0.91 13.63 23.48
N GLY A 41 -1.98 13.36 22.76
CA GLY A 41 -2.76 14.39 22.09
C GLY A 41 -3.80 13.75 21.17
N ASN A 42 -4.61 14.60 20.53
CA ASN A 42 -5.64 14.12 19.62
C ASN A 42 -5.04 13.79 18.25
N LEU A 43 -5.70 12.83 17.59
CA LEU A 43 -5.43 12.47 16.21
C LEU A 43 -6.62 12.91 15.35
N TYR A 44 -6.32 13.38 14.16
CA TYR A 44 -7.30 13.78 13.16
C TYR A 44 -6.97 13.08 11.84
N LEU A 45 -7.97 12.97 10.98
CA LEU A 45 -7.84 12.35 9.69
C LEU A 45 -8.28 13.34 8.61
N GLU A 46 -7.35 13.73 7.75
CA GLU A 46 -7.68 14.39 6.48
C GLU A 46 -8.07 13.32 5.47
N ILE A 47 -9.17 13.57 4.74
CA ILE A 47 -9.74 12.64 3.75
C ILE A 47 -10.00 13.45 2.48
N THR A 48 -9.27 13.13 1.42
CA THR A 48 -9.33 13.83 0.13
C THR A 48 -9.56 12.81 -0.98
N PRO A 49 -10.79 12.66 -1.48
CA PRO A 49 -11.09 11.80 -2.63
C PRO A 49 -10.43 12.38 -3.89
N LEU A 50 -9.75 11.55 -4.68
CA LEU A 50 -9.05 12.01 -5.89
C LEU A 50 -9.78 11.60 -7.18
N SER A 51 -10.07 10.31 -7.37
CA SER A 51 -10.71 9.82 -8.59
C SER A 51 -12.24 9.95 -8.59
N PHE A 52 -12.91 9.73 -7.46
CA PHE A 52 -14.38 9.65 -7.38
C PHE A 52 -14.93 10.33 -6.12
N PRO A 53 -16.19 10.80 -6.12
CA PRO A 53 -16.90 11.08 -4.89
C PRO A 53 -16.98 9.83 -4.01
N VAL A 54 -16.94 9.99 -2.69
CA VAL A 54 -17.00 8.85 -1.75
C VAL A 54 -18.02 9.07 -0.65
N LEU A 55 -18.69 7.98 -0.26
CA LEU A 55 -19.55 7.95 0.91
C LEU A 55 -18.79 7.33 2.08
N ILE A 56 -18.64 8.13 3.13
CA ILE A 56 -18.05 7.72 4.41
C ILE A 56 -19.10 7.80 5.52
N ARG A 57 -18.82 7.13 6.63
CA ARG A 57 -19.62 7.19 7.85
C ARG A 57 -18.71 7.20 9.07
N PRO A 58 -19.22 7.62 10.24
CA PRO A 58 -18.57 7.35 11.51
C PRO A 58 -18.18 5.88 11.65
N ASP A 59 -17.12 5.63 12.41
CA ASP A 59 -16.55 4.31 12.72
C ASP A 59 -15.92 3.55 11.53
N LEU A 60 -15.83 4.18 10.36
CA LEU A 60 -15.11 3.62 9.23
C LEU A 60 -13.59 3.72 9.47
N SER A 61 -12.92 2.57 9.59
CA SER A 61 -11.46 2.52 9.66
C SER A 61 -10.85 2.69 8.27
N LEU A 62 -10.18 3.82 8.01
CA LEU A 62 -9.49 4.10 6.74
C LEU A 62 -7.96 3.94 6.83
N VAL A 63 -7.40 4.14 8.02
CA VAL A 63 -5.96 4.04 8.32
C VAL A 63 -5.69 2.95 9.34
N GLN A 64 -4.42 2.58 9.45
CA GLN A 64 -3.89 1.65 10.44
C GLN A 64 -2.65 2.26 11.11
N MET A 65 -2.43 1.90 12.37
CA MET A 65 -1.32 2.39 13.18
C MET A 65 -0.31 1.28 13.43
N ARG A 66 0.98 1.56 13.20
CA ARG A 66 2.10 0.70 13.58
C ARG A 66 2.92 1.38 14.68
N ILE A 67 2.84 0.81 15.88
CA ILE A 67 3.64 1.22 17.03
C ILE A 67 5.02 0.55 16.92
N ARG A 68 6.07 1.29 17.27
CA ARG A 68 7.46 0.81 17.22
C ARG A 68 8.24 1.32 18.44
N SER A 69 9.31 0.60 18.80
CA SER A 69 10.30 1.02 19.78
C SER A 69 11.66 1.06 19.09
N GLY A 70 12.36 2.20 19.16
CA GLY A 70 13.64 2.40 18.49
C GLY A 70 13.62 2.16 16.98
N ASP A 71 14.81 1.85 16.42
CA ASP A 71 14.98 1.50 15.02
C ASP A 71 15.10 -0.01 14.85
N ALA A 72 14.07 -0.63 14.27
CA ALA A 72 13.98 -2.06 14.00
C ALA A 72 14.05 -2.38 12.49
N ARG A 73 14.63 -1.48 11.68
CA ARG A 73 14.78 -1.72 10.24
C ARG A 73 15.74 -2.88 9.96
N ILE A 74 15.39 -3.67 8.96
CA ILE A 74 16.20 -4.80 8.50
C ILE A 74 16.98 -4.35 7.27
N SER A 75 18.31 -4.46 7.34
CA SER A 75 19.17 -4.11 6.20
C SER A 75 18.94 -5.06 5.02
N GLY A 76 19.22 -4.60 3.80
CA GLY A 76 19.13 -5.43 2.59
C GLY A 76 19.94 -6.72 2.70
N ARG A 77 21.11 -6.68 3.33
CA ARG A 77 21.92 -7.87 3.64
C ARG A 77 21.18 -8.86 4.53
N ASN A 78 20.52 -8.39 5.59
CA ASN A 78 19.76 -9.25 6.49
C ASN A 78 18.47 -9.77 5.81
N VAL A 79 17.86 -8.98 4.93
CA VAL A 79 16.77 -9.46 4.06
C VAL A 79 17.26 -10.60 3.15
N ALA A 80 18.45 -10.48 2.55
CA ALA A 80 19.03 -11.53 1.71
C ALA A 80 19.30 -12.83 2.48
N ILE A 81 19.85 -12.72 3.70
CA ILE A 81 20.07 -13.88 4.59
C ILE A 81 18.72 -14.52 4.95
N MET A 82 17.73 -13.72 5.35
CA MET A 82 16.42 -14.25 5.68
C MET A 82 15.75 -14.91 4.48
N HIS A 83 15.93 -14.33 3.29
CA HIS A 83 15.41 -14.84 2.04
C HIS A 83 16.01 -16.21 1.67
N SER A 84 17.32 -16.42 1.85
CA SER A 84 17.96 -17.71 1.56
C SER A 84 17.46 -18.85 2.46
N HIS A 85 17.08 -18.55 3.70
CA HIS A 85 16.57 -19.54 4.64
C HIS A 85 15.06 -19.75 4.57
N ARG A 86 14.28 -18.70 4.25
CA ARG A 86 12.81 -18.71 4.41
C ARG A 86 12.02 -18.50 3.12
N GLY A 87 12.68 -18.16 2.01
CA GLY A 87 12.02 -17.96 0.71
C GLY A 87 11.01 -16.81 0.73
N ILE A 88 11.48 -15.58 1.00
CA ILE A 88 10.64 -14.36 1.07
C ILE A 88 10.02 -13.98 -0.29
N PHE A 89 10.80 -14.06 -1.37
CA PHE A 89 10.41 -13.60 -2.70
C PHE A 89 10.24 -14.79 -3.63
N LEU A 90 9.06 -14.91 -4.22
CA LEU A 90 8.68 -16.05 -5.03
C LEU A 90 8.27 -15.58 -6.43
N ASP A 91 8.54 -16.42 -7.44
CA ASP A 91 8.03 -16.21 -8.78
C ASP A 91 6.52 -16.51 -8.86
N LYS A 92 5.93 -16.32 -10.04
CA LYS A 92 4.51 -16.61 -10.28
C LYS A 92 4.12 -18.08 -10.02
N LYS A 93 5.08 -19.00 -10.16
CA LYS A 93 4.91 -20.45 -9.96
C LYS A 93 5.13 -20.85 -8.48
N GLY A 94 5.57 -19.93 -7.63
CA GLY A 94 5.85 -20.17 -6.22
C GLY A 94 7.28 -20.65 -5.93
N ASN A 95 8.18 -20.63 -6.90
CA ASN A 95 9.59 -20.94 -6.69
C ASN A 95 10.31 -19.76 -6.08
N VAL A 96 11.32 -20.02 -5.24
CA VAL A 96 12.17 -18.97 -4.67
C VAL A 96 12.97 -18.29 -5.78
N ILE A 97 12.88 -16.96 -5.86
CA ILE A 97 13.66 -16.15 -6.80
C ILE A 97 15.10 -16.05 -6.28
N PRO A 98 16.14 -16.37 -7.07
CA PRO A 98 17.52 -16.16 -6.63
C PRO A 98 17.79 -14.71 -6.25
N MET A 99 18.55 -14.49 -5.16
CA MET A 99 18.79 -13.14 -4.65
C MET A 99 19.50 -12.22 -5.66
N HIS A 100 20.26 -12.77 -6.62
CA HIS A 100 20.93 -11.99 -7.68
C HIS A 100 19.96 -11.45 -8.75
N ASP A 101 18.76 -12.02 -8.86
CA ASP A 101 17.69 -11.53 -9.74
C ASP A 101 16.85 -10.42 -9.08
N LEU A 102 17.07 -10.16 -7.79
CA LEU A 102 16.37 -9.14 -7.02
C LEU A 102 17.24 -7.89 -6.87
N LYS A 103 16.68 -6.72 -7.20
CA LYS A 103 17.36 -5.44 -7.00
C LYS A 103 17.21 -4.99 -5.55
N GLN A 104 18.28 -5.15 -4.77
CA GLN A 104 18.35 -4.77 -3.36
C GLN A 104 18.59 -3.27 -3.16
N VAL A 105 18.08 -2.75 -2.05
CA VAL A 105 18.41 -1.44 -1.50
C VAL A 105 18.75 -1.56 -0.02
N GLU A 106 19.23 -0.49 0.61
CA GLU A 106 19.69 -0.50 2.01
C GLU A 106 18.64 -1.08 2.97
N TYR A 107 17.35 -0.80 2.74
CA TYR A 107 16.24 -1.26 3.59
C TYR A 107 15.09 -1.86 2.77
N GLY A 108 15.38 -2.79 1.86
CA GLY A 108 14.34 -3.49 1.11
C GLY A 108 14.80 -4.03 -0.24
N VAL A 109 13.81 -4.31 -1.10
CA VAL A 109 14.02 -4.72 -2.49
C VAL A 109 13.03 -3.99 -3.38
N TYR A 110 13.39 -3.77 -4.64
CA TYR A 110 12.42 -3.34 -5.64
C TYR A 110 11.54 -4.51 -6.08
N LEU A 111 10.27 -4.22 -6.34
CA LEU A 111 9.33 -5.12 -6.99
C LEU A 111 9.01 -4.58 -8.38
N HIS A 112 8.69 -5.48 -9.31
CA HIS A 112 8.42 -5.12 -10.69
C HIS A 112 6.93 -5.27 -11.00
N VAL A 113 6.38 -4.40 -11.82
CA VAL A 113 4.99 -4.52 -12.30
C VAL A 113 4.85 -5.71 -13.26
N ASP A 114 3.79 -6.49 -13.10
CA ASP A 114 3.48 -7.62 -13.97
C ASP A 114 2.52 -7.24 -15.12
N LEU A 115 3.09 -7.07 -16.31
CA LEU A 115 2.33 -6.84 -17.55
C LEU A 115 2.05 -8.13 -18.33
N ASP A 116 2.48 -9.28 -17.82
CA ASP A 116 2.29 -10.57 -18.48
C ASP A 116 1.13 -11.35 -17.86
N ARG A 117 -0.08 -10.79 -18.01
CA ARG A 117 -1.37 -11.34 -17.59
C ARG A 117 -2.46 -10.84 -18.53
N ASP A 118 -3.56 -11.57 -18.68
CA ASP A 118 -4.64 -11.18 -19.60
C ASP A 118 -5.25 -9.82 -19.25
N ILE A 119 -5.46 -9.57 -17.95
CA ILE A 119 -5.71 -8.24 -17.38
C ILE A 119 -4.54 -7.89 -16.46
N VAL A 120 -3.80 -6.84 -16.81
CA VAL A 120 -2.58 -6.42 -16.10
C VAL A 120 -2.87 -5.51 -14.92
N GLY A 121 -4.06 -4.91 -14.92
CA GLY A 121 -4.52 -4.04 -13.84
C GLY A 121 -5.82 -3.35 -14.18
N PHE A 122 -6.11 -2.29 -13.42
CA PHE A 122 -7.28 -1.45 -13.61
C PHE A 122 -6.89 0.02 -13.53
N VAL A 123 -7.58 0.87 -14.26
CA VAL A 123 -7.42 2.32 -14.21
C VAL A 123 -8.72 2.99 -13.81
N SER A 124 -8.65 4.07 -13.03
CA SER A 124 -9.85 4.82 -12.63
C SER A 124 -10.57 5.39 -13.84
N ARG A 125 -11.89 5.23 -13.90
CA ARG A 125 -12.73 5.87 -14.92
C ARG A 125 -12.81 7.38 -14.68
N SER A 126 -12.90 8.13 -15.76
CA SER A 126 -13.16 9.57 -15.70
C SER A 126 -14.65 9.85 -15.60
N ASN A 127 -15.02 11.00 -15.03
CA ASN A 127 -16.40 11.52 -14.97
C ASN A 127 -17.40 10.61 -14.24
N VAL A 128 -16.94 9.81 -13.28
CA VAL A 128 -17.84 9.06 -12.39
C VAL A 128 -18.51 10.04 -11.42
N THR A 129 -19.84 10.13 -11.49
CA THR A 129 -20.64 10.98 -10.60
C THR A 129 -21.20 10.22 -9.41
N ASP A 130 -21.36 8.91 -9.54
CA ASP A 130 -21.84 8.06 -8.46
C ASP A 130 -20.79 7.94 -7.36
N ALA A 131 -21.25 8.01 -6.12
CA ALA A 131 -20.35 8.03 -4.99
C ALA A 131 -19.99 6.61 -4.56
N LEU A 132 -18.68 6.33 -4.49
CA LEU A 132 -18.17 5.04 -4.05
C LEU A 132 -18.38 4.88 -2.54
N ALA A 133 -19.17 3.89 -2.13
CA ALA A 133 -19.42 3.62 -0.73
C ALA A 133 -18.25 2.86 -0.09
N LEU A 134 -17.39 3.56 0.65
CA LEU A 134 -16.21 2.94 1.30
C LEU A 134 -16.58 1.99 2.43
N SER A 135 -17.80 2.11 2.95
CA SER A 135 -18.25 1.36 4.13
C SER A 135 -18.97 0.04 3.83
N LYS A 136 -19.25 -0.23 2.54
CA LYS A 136 -19.91 -1.43 2.02
C LYS A 136 -19.32 -1.77 0.65
N SER A 137 -18.10 -2.31 0.62
CA SER A 137 -17.39 -2.62 -0.63
C SER A 137 -18.20 -3.50 -1.58
N GLU A 138 -18.88 -4.52 -1.05
CA GLU A 138 -19.67 -5.49 -1.83
C GLU A 138 -20.88 -4.89 -2.56
N ALA A 139 -21.32 -3.70 -2.16
CA ALA A 139 -22.44 -3.01 -2.81
C ALA A 139 -22.01 -2.22 -4.05
N ASN A 140 -20.71 -1.97 -4.24
CA ASN A 140 -20.20 -1.24 -5.39
C ASN A 140 -19.92 -2.23 -6.52
N ASN A 141 -20.37 -1.92 -7.74
CA ASN A 141 -19.95 -2.64 -8.93
C ASN A 141 -18.58 -2.07 -9.39
N PRO A 142 -17.47 -2.84 -9.31
CA PRO A 142 -16.16 -2.30 -9.64
C PRO A 142 -16.05 -1.74 -11.06
N LEU A 143 -16.81 -2.29 -12.02
CA LEU A 143 -16.74 -1.88 -13.43
C LEU A 143 -17.35 -0.49 -13.69
N GLU A 144 -18.08 0.09 -12.73
CA GLU A 144 -18.57 1.47 -12.78
C GLU A 144 -17.49 2.50 -12.43
N TYR A 145 -16.44 2.07 -11.72
CA TYR A 145 -15.36 2.93 -11.23
C TYR A 145 -14.03 2.63 -11.91
N TRP A 146 -13.84 1.39 -12.34
CA TRP A 146 -12.57 0.86 -12.83
C TRP A 146 -12.71 0.30 -14.24
N GLU A 147 -11.76 0.65 -15.10
CA GLU A 147 -11.62 0.09 -16.44
C GLU A 147 -10.49 -0.95 -16.45
N PRO A 148 -10.74 -2.19 -16.91
CA PRO A 148 -9.70 -3.21 -16.98
C PRO A 148 -8.65 -2.86 -18.05
N ILE A 149 -7.39 -3.07 -17.74
CA ILE A 149 -6.28 -2.87 -18.66
C ILE A 149 -5.89 -4.23 -19.25
N PRO A 150 -6.15 -4.50 -20.53
CA PRO A 150 -5.76 -5.76 -21.16
C PRO A 150 -4.24 -5.86 -21.30
N ARG A 151 -3.74 -7.08 -21.51
CA ARG A 151 -2.32 -7.34 -21.79
C ARG A 151 -1.81 -6.43 -22.93
N PRO A 152 -0.81 -5.57 -22.69
CA PRO A 152 -0.19 -4.79 -23.75
C PRO A 152 0.78 -5.66 -24.56
N LEU A 153 1.16 -5.20 -25.75
CA LEU A 153 2.24 -5.84 -26.53
C LEU A 153 3.62 -5.65 -25.88
N SER A 154 3.84 -4.53 -25.19
CA SER A 154 5.16 -4.16 -24.66
C SER A 154 5.12 -3.31 -23.39
N TRP A 155 4.35 -2.21 -23.39
CA TRP A 155 4.28 -1.26 -22.29
C TRP A 155 2.87 -0.71 -22.08
N ILE A 156 2.63 -0.09 -20.93
CA ILE A 156 1.46 0.75 -20.68
C ILE A 156 1.92 2.20 -20.49
N THR A 157 1.09 3.15 -20.89
CA THR A 157 1.27 4.57 -20.59
C THR A 157 0.51 4.91 -19.32
N LEU A 158 1.15 5.64 -18.40
CA LEU A 158 0.51 6.16 -17.21
C LEU A 158 0.15 7.63 -17.45
N ASP A 159 -1.14 7.90 -17.58
CA ASP A 159 -1.65 9.25 -17.80
C ASP A 159 -1.60 10.04 -16.48
N PRO A 160 -1.23 11.33 -16.53
CA PRO A 160 -1.34 12.21 -15.38
C PRO A 160 -2.78 12.24 -14.83
N ASN A 161 -2.91 12.37 -13.50
CA ASN A 161 -4.20 12.46 -12.80
C ASN A 161 -5.12 11.23 -12.97
N ARG A 162 -4.58 10.08 -13.40
CA ARG A 162 -5.27 8.80 -13.36
C ARG A 162 -4.64 7.88 -12.33
N PHE A 163 -5.47 7.01 -11.75
CA PHE A 163 -5.03 6.07 -10.73
C PHE A 163 -5.03 4.65 -11.26
N TYR A 164 -3.95 3.92 -10.99
CA TYR A 164 -3.69 2.60 -11.55
C TYR A 164 -3.54 1.56 -10.43
N LEU A 165 -4.37 0.53 -10.49
CA LEU A 165 -4.25 -0.68 -9.68
C LEU A 165 -3.47 -1.72 -10.47
N LEU A 166 -2.19 -1.87 -10.14
CA LEU A 166 -1.28 -2.83 -10.77
C LEU A 166 -0.84 -3.89 -9.77
N THR A 167 -0.32 -5.00 -10.29
CA THR A 167 0.22 -6.10 -9.47
C THR A 167 1.72 -6.25 -9.70
N THR A 168 2.41 -6.80 -8.71
CA THR A 168 3.83 -7.14 -8.82
C THR A 168 4.02 -8.48 -9.52
N LYS A 169 5.20 -8.69 -10.15
CA LYS A 169 5.65 -9.98 -10.69
C LYS A 169 6.02 -10.94 -9.57
N GLU A 170 6.69 -10.40 -8.56
CA GLU A 170 7.13 -11.13 -7.38
C GLU A 170 5.96 -11.30 -6.42
N ARG A 171 5.84 -12.50 -5.86
CA ARG A 171 5.01 -12.77 -4.70
C ARG A 171 5.86 -12.65 -3.44
N VAL A 172 5.37 -11.94 -2.45
CA VAL A 172 6.11 -11.68 -1.20
C VAL A 172 5.47 -12.45 -0.05
N ARG A 173 6.26 -13.22 0.67
CA ARG A 173 5.89 -13.88 1.94
C ARG A 173 6.64 -13.20 3.08
N ILE A 174 5.90 -12.58 3.99
CA ILE A 174 6.46 -11.94 5.18
C ILE A 174 6.50 -12.95 6.34
N PRO A 175 7.67 -13.31 6.88
CA PRO A 175 7.78 -14.14 8.08
C PRO A 175 7.07 -13.53 9.30
N ASN A 176 6.65 -14.36 10.25
CA ASN A 176 5.85 -13.95 11.40
C ASN A 176 6.57 -13.06 12.43
N ASP A 177 7.90 -13.01 12.38
CA ASP A 177 8.77 -12.23 13.26
C ASP A 177 9.20 -10.89 12.63
N VAL A 178 8.72 -10.56 11.42
CA VAL A 178 9.04 -9.30 10.74
C VAL A 178 7.82 -8.63 10.13
N CYS A 179 7.96 -7.36 9.75
CA CYS A 179 6.93 -6.58 9.08
C CYS A 179 7.46 -5.98 7.78
N GLY A 180 6.61 -5.93 6.76
CA GLY A 180 6.86 -5.19 5.52
C GLY A 180 6.14 -3.83 5.51
N ASP A 181 6.63 -2.92 4.67
CA ASP A 181 5.97 -1.68 4.27
C ASP A 181 6.30 -1.44 2.78
N ILE A 182 5.42 -0.74 2.06
CA ILE A 182 5.60 -0.39 0.64
C ILE A 182 5.80 1.12 0.53
#